data_AF-A0A165FEQ8-F1
#
_entry.id   AF-A0A165FEQ8-F1
#
_cell.length_a   1.000
_cell.length_b   1.000
_cell.length_c   1.000
_cell.angle_alpha   90.00
_cell.angle_beta   90.00
_cell.angle_gamma   90.00
#
_symmetry.space_group_name_H-M   'P 1'
#
loop_
_entity.id
_entity.type
_entity.pdbx_description
1 polymer ?
#
loop_
_entity_poly.entity_id
_entity_poly.type
_entity_poly.pdbx_seq_one_letter_code
_entity_poly.pdbx_strand_id
1 'polypeptide(L)'
;MGDDGFLPAWRTAGEQAIRRRDTYTLNFHAVGSVVLGVPDELGALVAKGAAYLVDQRDRGRHLDDAAVLLACIADASDLAYDTMSPNDRRRVRAVLEHVGDERHASWANLDLDDRERGQMNAVLIRTAIASSL
;
A
#
# COMPACT_ATOMS: atom_id res chain seq x y z
N MET A 1 -29.59 -24.38 12.65
CA MET A 1 -29.04 -25.14 11.52
C MET A 1 -28.09 -24.17 10.83
N GLY A 2 -26.79 -24.40 10.99
CA GLY A 2 -25.73 -23.43 10.72
C GLY A 2 -25.57 -23.08 9.25
N ASP A 3 -25.28 -21.81 9.00
CA ASP A 3 -24.79 -21.27 7.74
C ASP A 3 -23.26 -21.29 7.74
N ASP A 4 -22.70 -22.48 7.58
CA ASP A 4 -21.28 -22.67 7.28
C ASP A 4 -21.02 -22.27 5.82
N GLY A 5 -20.97 -20.96 5.54
CA GLY A 5 -20.96 -20.41 4.19
C GLY A 5 -19.74 -19.53 3.87
N PHE A 6 -18.60 -20.18 3.60
CA PHE A 6 -17.43 -19.66 2.86
C PHE A 6 -17.16 -18.15 2.98
N LEU A 7 -16.44 -17.73 4.03
CA LEU A 7 -15.88 -16.39 4.06
C LEU A 7 -14.77 -16.29 3.01
N PRO A 8 -14.92 -15.46 1.97
CA PRO A 8 -13.97 -15.40 0.88
C PRO A 8 -12.61 -14.86 1.36
N ALA A 9 -11.53 -15.37 0.77
CA ALA A 9 -10.14 -15.13 1.17
C ALA A 9 -9.71 -13.65 1.21
N TRP A 10 -10.50 -12.73 0.63
CA TRP A 10 -10.26 -11.29 0.71
C TRP A 10 -10.51 -10.70 2.11
N ARG A 11 -11.19 -11.42 3.02
CA ARG A 11 -11.56 -10.89 4.34
C ARG A 11 -10.34 -10.66 5.26
N THR A 12 -9.27 -11.45 5.15
CA THR A 12 -8.12 -11.34 6.08
C THR A 12 -7.04 -10.33 5.64
N ALA A 13 -6.80 -10.17 4.33
CA ALA A 13 -5.87 -9.18 3.79
C ALA A 13 -6.55 -7.81 3.50
N GLY A 14 -7.82 -7.83 3.06
CA GLY A 14 -8.56 -6.63 2.68
C GLY A 14 -9.10 -5.81 3.85
N GLU A 15 -9.42 -6.41 4.99
CA GLU A 15 -10.02 -5.71 6.14
C GLU A 15 -9.04 -4.71 6.81
N GLN A 16 -7.73 -4.94 6.71
CA GLN A 16 -6.70 -4.01 7.19
C GLN A 16 -6.55 -2.80 6.25
N ALA A 17 -6.72 -3.00 4.94
CA ALA A 17 -6.67 -1.94 3.93
C ALA A 17 -7.94 -1.06 3.95
N ILE A 18 -9.11 -1.66 4.26
CA ILE A 18 -10.41 -0.97 4.31
C ILE A 18 -10.51 0.05 5.46
N ARG A 19 -9.65 0.00 6.48
CA ARG A 19 -9.68 0.95 7.60
C ARG A 19 -9.09 2.33 7.25
N ARG A 20 -8.28 2.42 6.19
CA ARG A 20 -7.69 3.66 5.65
C ARG A 20 -8.16 3.83 4.22
N ARG A 21 -9.41 4.26 4.02
CA ARG A 21 -10.04 4.30 2.70
C ARG A 21 -10.70 5.64 2.41
N ASP A 22 -10.58 6.05 1.15
CA ASP A 22 -11.52 6.92 0.49
C ASP A 22 -12.75 6.12 0.05
N THR A 23 -13.90 6.78 0.06
CA THR A 23 -15.18 6.16 -0.32
C THR A 23 -15.70 6.82 -1.59
N TYR A 24 -15.76 6.04 -2.68
CA TYR A 24 -16.26 6.50 -3.97
C TYR A 24 -17.62 5.87 -4.25
N THR A 25 -18.57 6.66 -4.75
CA THR A 25 -19.84 6.15 -5.28
C THR A 25 -19.75 6.09 -6.80
N LEU A 26 -19.72 4.89 -7.35
CA LEU A 26 -19.78 4.66 -8.79
C LEU A 26 -21.23 4.49 -9.22
N ASN A 27 -21.66 5.27 -10.21
CA ASN A 27 -23.02 5.22 -10.74
C ASN A 27 -23.02 4.48 -12.08
N PHE A 28 -23.70 3.34 -12.15
CA PHE A 28 -23.83 2.55 -13.37
C PHE A 28 -25.25 2.64 -13.93
N HIS A 29 -25.37 2.93 -15.23
CA HIS A 29 -26.66 3.11 -15.90
C HIS A 29 -27.62 1.90 -15.78
N ALA A 30 -27.11 0.68 -15.69
CA ALA A 30 -27.93 -0.54 -15.68
C ALA A 30 -28.05 -1.22 -14.29
N VAL A 31 -27.16 -0.90 -13.35
CA VAL A 31 -26.98 -1.68 -12.11
C VAL A 31 -27.14 -0.85 -10.84
N GLY A 32 -27.38 0.46 -10.97
CA GLY A 32 -27.48 1.39 -9.85
C GLY A 32 -26.11 1.83 -9.31
N SER A 33 -26.08 2.30 -8.07
CA SER A 33 -24.86 2.83 -7.45
C SER A 33 -24.13 1.79 -6.61
N VAL A 34 -22.81 1.73 -6.74
CA VAL A 34 -21.91 0.89 -5.94
C VAL A 34 -20.97 1.78 -5.14
N VAL A 35 -20.78 1.46 -3.87
CA VAL A 35 -19.82 2.16 -3.00
C VAL A 35 -18.52 1.35 -2.94
N LEU A 36 -17.42 1.96 -3.38
CA LEU A 36 -16.09 1.38 -3.30
C LEU A 36 -15.28 2.04 -2.19
N GLY A 37 -14.63 1.20 -1.39
CA GLY A 37 -13.59 1.62 -0.47
C GLY A 37 -12.22 1.45 -1.12
N VAL A 38 -11.53 2.55 -1.39
CA VAL A 38 -10.19 2.54 -1.99
C VAL A 38 -9.19 2.96 -0.92
N PRO A 39 -8.14 2.17 -0.65
CA PRO A 39 -7.15 2.58 0.33
C PRO A 39 -6.51 3.93 -0.02
N ASP A 40 -6.25 4.76 0.99
CA ASP A 40 -5.32 5.89 0.82
C ASP A 40 -3.90 5.38 0.51
N GLU A 41 -2.97 6.27 0.15
CA GLU A 41 -1.63 5.90 -0.31
C GLU A 41 -0.87 5.09 0.76
N LEU A 42 -0.96 5.50 2.03
CA LEU A 42 -0.37 4.75 3.14
C LEU A 42 -1.07 3.41 3.36
N GLY A 43 -2.39 3.35 3.24
CA GLY A 43 -3.21 2.15 3.33
C GLY A 43 -2.84 1.13 2.24
N ALA A 44 -2.59 1.60 1.02
CA ALA A 44 -2.11 0.77 -0.09
C ALA A 44 -0.71 0.21 0.20
N LEU A 45 0.23 1.03 0.68
CA LEU A 45 1.57 0.59 1.07
C LEU A 45 1.52 -0.40 2.25
N VAL A 46 0.66 -0.17 3.24
CA VAL A 46 0.43 -1.11 4.36
C VAL A 46 -0.07 -2.45 3.85
N ALA A 47 -1.01 -2.45 2.90
CA ALA A 47 -1.55 -3.67 2.31
C ALA A 47 -0.47 -4.45 1.55
N LYS A 48 0.36 -3.77 0.75
CA LYS A 48 1.50 -4.38 0.07
C LYS A 48 2.56 -4.90 1.03
N GLY A 49 2.85 -4.17 2.11
CA GLY A 49 3.75 -4.66 3.15
C GLY A 49 3.23 -5.87 3.92
N ALA A 50 1.93 -5.93 4.19
CA ALA A 50 1.31 -7.11 4.78
C ALA A 50 1.42 -8.33 3.85
N ALA A 51 1.12 -8.15 2.55
CA ALA A 51 1.23 -9.20 1.54
C ALA A 51 2.69 -9.67 1.37
N TYR A 52 3.64 -8.73 1.26
CA TYR A 52 5.07 -9.03 1.20
C TYR A 52 5.51 -9.92 2.37
N LEU A 53 5.08 -9.61 3.60
CA LEU A 53 5.49 -10.36 4.78
C LEU A 53 4.96 -11.80 4.80
N VAL A 54 3.75 -12.05 4.29
CA VAL A 54 3.07 -13.36 4.38
C VAL A 54 3.25 -14.24 3.15
N ASP A 55 3.35 -13.65 1.96
CA ASP A 55 3.46 -14.38 0.69
C ASP A 55 4.92 -14.70 0.40
N GLN A 56 5.35 -15.93 0.68
CA GLN A 56 6.74 -16.35 0.46
C GLN A 56 7.03 -16.77 -0.98
N ARG A 57 6.00 -16.95 -1.83
CA ARG A 57 6.15 -17.54 -3.17
C ARG A 57 6.42 -16.49 -4.24
N ASP A 58 5.84 -15.30 -4.09
CA ASP A 58 5.98 -14.21 -5.06
C ASP A 58 6.19 -12.85 -4.36
N ARG A 59 7.22 -12.79 -3.49
CA ARG A 59 7.56 -11.57 -2.75
C ARG A 59 7.95 -10.39 -3.65
N GLY A 60 8.60 -10.69 -4.78
CA GLY A 60 9.11 -9.68 -5.71
C GLY A 60 8.00 -8.79 -6.26
N ARG A 61 6.88 -9.39 -6.68
CA ARG A 61 5.72 -8.64 -7.20
C ARG A 61 5.19 -7.59 -6.22
N HIS A 62 5.18 -7.89 -4.91
CA HIS A 62 4.71 -6.93 -3.91
C HIS A 62 5.67 -5.74 -3.75
N LEU A 63 6.96 -5.92 -4.01
CA LEU A 63 7.95 -4.84 -4.05
C LEU A 63 7.83 -4.01 -5.34
N ASP A 64 7.56 -4.65 -6.47
CA ASP A 64 7.32 -3.98 -7.75
C ASP A 64 6.09 -3.07 -7.66
N ASP A 65 4.99 -3.59 -7.13
CA ASP A 65 3.78 -2.80 -6.90
C ASP A 65 4.03 -1.65 -5.91
N ALA A 66 4.86 -1.86 -4.89
CA ALA A 66 5.20 -0.80 -3.94
C ALA A 66 6.05 0.32 -4.57
N ALA A 67 6.97 -0.02 -5.47
CA ALA A 67 7.73 0.96 -6.23
C ALA A 67 6.81 1.84 -7.08
N VAL A 68 5.81 1.23 -7.74
CA VAL A 68 4.78 1.96 -8.49
C VAL A 68 3.96 2.87 -7.58
N LEU A 69 3.47 2.36 -6.44
CA LEU A 69 2.69 3.17 -5.50
C LEU A 69 3.49 4.38 -4.98
N LEU A 70 4.77 4.19 -4.67
CA LEU A 70 5.65 5.27 -4.23
C LEU A 70 5.82 6.33 -5.31
N ALA A 71 5.91 5.94 -6.59
CA ALA A 71 6.00 6.87 -7.71
C ALA A 71 4.70 7.67 -7.94
N CYS A 72 3.54 7.11 -7.59
CA CYS A 72 2.24 7.77 -7.70
C CYS A 72 1.97 8.80 -6.58
N ILE A 73 2.73 8.78 -5.49
CA ILE A 73 2.54 9.74 -4.40
C ILE A 73 3.02 11.13 -4.86
N ALA A 74 2.10 12.08 -4.93
CA ALA A 74 2.38 13.44 -5.37
C ALA A 74 3.17 14.24 -4.32
N ASP A 75 2.77 14.15 -3.06
CA ASP A 75 3.43 14.82 -1.93
C ASP A 75 3.47 13.88 -0.72
N ALA A 76 4.66 13.33 -0.42
CA ALA A 76 4.83 12.45 0.72
C ALA A 76 4.76 13.18 2.07
N SER A 77 4.86 14.51 2.12
CA SER A 77 4.81 15.26 3.37
C SER A 77 3.38 15.41 3.93
N ASP A 78 2.37 15.35 3.05
CA ASP A 78 0.95 15.50 3.37
C ASP A 78 0.26 14.18 3.80
N LEU A 79 1.01 13.06 3.82
CA LEU A 79 0.45 11.77 4.21
C LEU A 79 0.09 11.74 5.71
N ALA A 80 -0.99 11.02 6.03
CA ALA A 80 -1.55 10.95 7.39
C ALA A 80 -0.77 10.00 8.34
N TYR A 81 0.51 10.28 8.57
CA TYR A 81 1.42 9.44 9.38
C TYR A 81 1.01 9.28 10.84
N ASP A 82 0.35 10.28 11.41
CA ASP A 82 -0.17 10.30 12.78
C ASP A 82 -1.24 9.22 12.99
N THR A 83 -1.99 8.88 11.94
CA THR A 83 -2.99 7.80 11.97
C THR A 83 -2.38 6.41 11.97
N MET A 84 -1.07 6.25 11.71
CA MET A 84 -0.42 4.94 11.59
C MET A 84 -0.35 4.20 12.93
N SER A 85 -0.72 2.91 12.92
CA SER A 85 -0.45 2.04 14.06
C SER A 85 1.00 1.54 14.04
N PRO A 86 1.55 1.04 15.16
CA PRO A 86 2.88 0.42 15.18
C PRO A 86 3.03 -0.74 14.17
N ASN A 87 1.96 -1.52 13.97
CA ASN A 87 1.97 -2.63 13.01
C ASN A 87 1.97 -2.15 11.56
N ASP A 88 1.28 -1.05 11.27
CA ASP A 88 1.31 -0.42 9.95
C ASP A 88 2.71 0.08 9.62
N ARG A 89 3.36 0.79 10.57
CA ARG A 89 4.74 1.23 10.42
C ARG A 89 5.69 0.06 10.16
N ARG A 90 5.51 -1.06 10.86
CA ARG A 90 6.30 -2.29 10.64
C ARG A 90 6.12 -2.84 9.22
N ARG A 91 4.88 -2.91 8.72
CA ARG A 91 4.57 -3.43 7.37
C ARG A 91 5.18 -2.54 6.28
N VAL A 92 5.03 -1.23 6.41
CA VAL A 92 5.62 -0.27 5.46
C VAL A 92 7.14 -0.36 5.49
N ARG A 93 7.75 -0.40 6.68
CA ARG A 93 9.21 -0.55 6.82
C ARG A 93 9.76 -1.80 6.13
N ALA A 94 9.07 -2.94 6.25
CA ALA A 94 9.50 -4.18 5.61
C ALA A 94 9.60 -4.11 4.07
N VAL A 95 8.85 -3.21 3.43
CA VAL A 95 8.95 -2.96 2.00
C VAL A 95 10.04 -1.93 1.71
N LEU A 96 10.06 -0.83 2.47
CA LEU A 96 11.04 0.26 2.31
C LEU A 96 12.49 -0.17 2.56
N GLU A 97 12.72 -1.25 3.32
CA GLU A 97 14.04 -1.87 3.47
C GLU A 97 14.63 -2.36 2.13
N HIS A 98 13.78 -2.72 1.17
CA HIS A 98 14.22 -3.19 -0.15
C HIS A 98 14.15 -2.07 -1.19
N VAL A 99 12.98 -1.44 -1.35
CA VAL A 99 12.81 -0.39 -2.36
C VAL A 99 13.55 0.90 -1.99
N GLY A 100 14.01 1.05 -0.74
CA GLY A 100 14.92 2.12 -0.35
C GLY A 100 16.34 1.99 -0.90
N ASP A 101 16.70 0.87 -1.53
CA ASP A 101 17.86 0.78 -2.42
C ASP A 101 17.46 1.28 -3.82
N GLU A 102 18.05 2.39 -4.24
CA GLU A 102 17.79 3.01 -5.55
C GLU A 102 18.14 2.09 -6.72
N ARG A 103 18.98 1.07 -6.50
CA ARG A 103 19.38 0.09 -7.51
C ARG A 103 18.54 -1.18 -7.48
N HIS A 104 17.54 -1.26 -6.60
CA HIS A 104 16.67 -2.43 -6.50
C HIS A 104 15.93 -2.69 -7.84
N ALA A 105 15.81 -3.96 -8.22
CA ALA A 105 15.24 -4.36 -9.51
C ALA A 105 13.78 -3.90 -9.72
N SER A 106 13.03 -3.70 -8.64
CA SER A 106 11.65 -3.19 -8.67
C SER A 106 11.51 -1.80 -9.28
N TRP A 107 12.60 -1.02 -9.35
CA TRP A 107 12.61 0.28 -10.01
C TRP A 107 12.75 0.20 -11.53
N ALA A 108 13.17 -0.95 -12.08
CA ALA A 108 13.59 -1.08 -13.47
C ALA A 108 12.48 -0.80 -14.50
N ASN A 109 11.22 -1.05 -14.12
CA ASN A 109 10.06 -0.89 -15.01
C ASN A 109 9.48 0.52 -15.04
N LEU A 110 9.95 1.42 -14.17
CA LEU A 110 9.54 2.83 -14.18
C LEU A 110 10.47 3.64 -15.09
N ASP A 111 9.89 4.67 -15.73
CA ASP A 111 10.70 5.70 -16.37
C ASP A 111 11.50 6.51 -15.33
N LEU A 112 12.38 7.38 -15.81
CA LEU A 112 13.31 8.09 -14.93
C LEU A 112 12.58 9.00 -13.95
N ASP A 113 11.59 9.77 -14.42
CA ASP A 113 10.91 10.78 -13.62
C ASP A 113 10.07 10.14 -12.51
N ASP A 114 9.35 9.06 -12.82
CA ASP A 114 8.58 8.31 -11.85
C ASP A 114 9.47 7.54 -10.86
N ARG A 115 10.60 7.02 -11.33
CA ARG A 115 11.58 6.36 -10.46
C ARG A 115 12.17 7.34 -9.45
N GLU A 116 12.63 8.50 -9.90
CA GLU A 116 13.23 9.51 -9.01
C GLU A 116 12.23 9.99 -7.96
N ARG A 117 10.98 10.26 -8.37
CA ARG A 117 9.88 10.59 -7.45
C ARG A 117 9.62 9.47 -6.44
N GLY A 118 9.49 8.24 -6.91
CA GLY A 118 9.26 7.09 -6.04
C GLY A 118 10.38 6.86 -5.01
N GLN A 119 11.64 7.01 -5.43
CA GLN A 119 12.80 6.89 -4.56
C GLN A 119 12.85 8.02 -3.51
N MET A 120 12.57 9.26 -3.93
CA MET A 120 12.45 10.39 -3.00
C MET A 120 11.36 10.13 -1.96
N ASN A 121 10.17 9.70 -2.39
CA ASN A 121 9.06 9.37 -1.50
C ASN A 121 9.43 8.23 -0.53
N ALA A 122 10.16 7.21 -1.00
CA ALA A 122 10.65 6.13 -0.14
C ALA A 122 11.52 6.66 1.00
N VAL A 123 12.43 7.60 0.71
CA VAL A 123 13.30 8.24 1.71
C VAL A 123 12.51 9.09 2.70
N LEU A 124 11.58 9.91 2.21
CA LEU A 124 10.75 10.79 3.04
C LEU A 124 9.85 9.98 4.00
N ILE A 125 9.14 9.00 3.46
CA ILE A 125 8.26 8.12 4.25
C ILE A 125 9.08 7.36 5.30
N ARG A 126 10.24 6.79 4.92
CA ARG A 126 11.12 6.06 5.85
C ARG A 126 11.56 6.95 7.02
N THR A 127 11.90 8.20 6.73
CA THR A 127 12.30 9.18 7.74
C THR A 127 11.13 9.55 8.66
N ALA A 128 9.96 9.83 8.09
CA ALA A 128 8.76 10.19 8.84
C ALA A 128 8.35 9.08 9.83
N ILE A 129 8.32 7.82 9.39
CA ILE A 129 7.93 6.70 10.25
C ILE A 129 8.99 6.30 11.29
N ALA A 130 10.24 6.78 11.16
CA ALA A 130 11.30 6.55 12.13
C ALA A 130 11.30 7.58 13.27
N SER A 131 10.90 8.82 12.96
CA SER A 131 10.90 9.95 13.90
C SER A 131 9.68 10.01 14.84
N SER A 132 8.66 9.18 14.63
CA SER A 132 7.42 9.15 15.43
C SER A 132 7.43 8.15 16.59
N LEU A 133 8.58 7.95 17.27
CA LEU A 133 8.70 7.13 18.48
C LEU A 133 8.52 7.95 19.76
#